data_AF-T1IJJ0-F1
#
_entry.id   AF-T1IJJ0-F1
#
_cell.length_a   1.000
_cell.length_b   1.000
_cell.length_c   1.000
_cell.angle_alpha   90.00
_cell.angle_beta   90.00
_cell.angle_gamma   90.00
#
_symmetry.space_group_name_H-M   'P 1'
#
loop_
_entity.id
_entity.type
_entity.pdbx_description
1 polymer ?
#
loop_
_entity_poly.entity_id
_entity_poly.type
_entity_poly.pdbx_seq_one_letter_code
_entity_poly.pdbx_strand_id
1 'polypeptide(L)'
;MGDYKPLAGSNYFPLPRKLRDIGAIINPKNKAQKCFLYCILMSLHPIKTNPKRVTKYSKWIDEVKMGDVPFPVQLNKIPKIEKLNDFSINVFSFEDNEYFPLYVSDKVGAHHVNLMLLEKKGKNHYVYIKNLNRMLNALTKHNGKCFYCPRCLHRFSNKRLLKNHANDCAMRSPLRLKPTTIKHFNLRIGSTLEKYKES
;
A
#
# COMPACT_ATOMS: atom_id res chain seq x y z
N MET A 1 32.44 -21.95 23.95
CA MET A 1 31.88 -21.54 22.65
C MET A 1 30.60 -20.78 22.94
N GLY A 2 30.54 -19.49 22.61
CA GLY A 2 29.42 -18.63 23.01
C GLY A 2 28.15 -18.98 22.24
N ASP A 3 27.08 -19.28 22.98
CA ASP A 3 25.75 -19.48 22.43
C ASP A 3 25.27 -18.22 21.71
N TYR A 4 25.19 -18.31 20.39
CA TYR A 4 24.57 -17.29 19.56
C TYR A 4 23.07 -17.25 19.85
N LYS A 5 22.64 -16.30 20.68
CA LYS A 5 21.23 -15.90 20.79
C LYS A 5 20.93 -14.90 19.67
N PRO A 6 20.16 -15.25 18.62
CA PRO A 6 19.80 -14.30 17.58
C PRO A 6 19.02 -13.14 18.20
N LEU A 7 19.56 -11.92 18.05
CA LEU A 7 18.93 -10.69 18.51
C LEU A 7 17.51 -10.57 17.94
N ALA A 8 16.59 -10.27 18.84
CA ALA A 8 15.16 -10.22 18.65
C ALA A 8 14.70 -9.32 17.48
N GLY A 9 13.68 -9.79 16.77
CA GLY A 9 12.71 -8.93 16.09
C GLY A 9 12.86 -8.81 14.57
N SER A 10 12.53 -9.87 13.83
CA SER A 10 12.11 -9.67 12.43
C SER A 10 10.86 -8.78 12.43
N ASN A 11 10.89 -7.63 11.75
CA ASN A 11 9.69 -6.80 11.53
C ASN A 11 8.66 -7.45 10.59
N TYR A 12 8.97 -8.63 10.06
CA TYR A 12 8.02 -9.43 9.30
C TYR A 12 6.86 -9.86 10.19
N PHE A 13 5.65 -9.48 9.80
CA PHE A 13 4.43 -10.10 10.31
C PHE A 13 3.63 -10.71 9.15
N PRO A 14 2.95 -11.84 9.38
CA PRO A 14 2.13 -12.46 8.35
C PRO A 14 0.98 -11.53 7.96
N LEU A 15 0.62 -11.57 6.68
CA LEU A 15 -0.60 -10.91 6.20
C LEU A 15 -1.82 -11.50 6.93
N PRO A 16 -2.81 -10.67 7.29
CA PRO A 16 -4.13 -11.16 7.63
C PRO A 16 -4.64 -12.14 6.56
N ARG A 17 -5.35 -13.20 7.00
CA ARG A 17 -5.86 -14.25 6.11
C ARG A 17 -6.61 -13.69 4.91
N LYS A 18 -7.50 -12.71 5.14
CA LYS A 18 -8.26 -12.03 4.08
C LYS A 18 -7.36 -11.47 2.98
N LEU A 19 -6.28 -10.77 3.34
CA LEU A 19 -5.35 -10.18 2.36
C LEU A 19 -4.51 -11.23 1.64
N ARG A 20 -4.10 -12.28 2.35
CA ARG A 20 -3.31 -13.37 1.79
C ARG A 20 -4.08 -14.16 0.74
N ASP A 21 -5.33 -14.51 1.05
CA ASP A 21 -6.14 -15.41 0.23
C ASP A 21 -6.58 -14.76 -1.09
N ILE A 22 -6.56 -13.41 -1.19
CA ILE A 22 -6.75 -12.67 -2.45
C ILE A 22 -5.72 -13.09 -3.51
N GLY A 23 -4.48 -13.39 -3.11
CA GLY A 23 -3.41 -13.76 -4.04
C GLY A 23 -2.90 -12.60 -4.93
N ALA A 24 -3.20 -11.35 -4.57
CA ALA A 24 -2.77 -10.13 -5.28
C ALA A 24 -1.70 -9.32 -4.54
N ILE A 25 -1.27 -9.77 -3.35
CA ILE A 25 -0.34 -9.07 -2.48
C ILE A 25 0.87 -9.97 -2.21
N ILE A 26 2.08 -9.40 -2.25
CA ILE A 26 3.33 -10.07 -1.89
C ILE A 26 3.89 -9.39 -0.64
N ASN A 27 4.06 -10.17 0.42
CA ASN A 27 4.66 -9.71 1.67
C ASN A 27 6.16 -10.07 1.69
N PRO A 28 7.08 -9.07 1.58
CA PRO A 28 8.52 -9.31 1.60
C PRO A 28 9.00 -9.83 2.95
N LYS A 29 9.61 -11.02 2.96
CA LYS A 29 10.30 -11.57 4.14
C LYS A 29 11.67 -10.91 4.31
N ASN A 30 11.69 -9.71 4.88
CA ASN A 30 12.91 -8.93 5.09
C ASN A 30 13.33 -8.90 6.57
N LYS A 31 14.63 -8.71 6.78
CA LYS A 31 15.23 -8.31 8.05
C LYS A 31 15.56 -6.80 7.95
N ALA A 32 15.55 -6.07 9.07
CA ALA A 32 15.95 -4.65 9.14
C ALA A 32 15.06 -3.61 8.42
N GLN A 33 13.73 -3.80 8.39
CA GLN A 33 12.76 -2.77 7.98
C GLN A 33 12.86 -2.24 6.52
N LYS A 34 13.64 -2.88 5.65
CA LYS A 34 13.79 -2.53 4.22
C LYS A 34 12.60 -2.95 3.33
N CYS A 35 11.43 -3.21 3.93
CA CYS A 35 10.23 -3.67 3.24
C CYS A 35 9.84 -2.78 2.05
N PHE A 36 9.93 -1.45 2.21
CA PHE A 36 9.63 -0.47 1.15
C PHE A 36 10.49 -0.70 -0.10
N LEU A 37 11.82 -0.72 0.05
CA LEU A 37 12.77 -0.96 -1.03
C LEU A 37 12.48 -2.28 -1.75
N TYR A 38 12.29 -3.36 -0.99
CA TYR A 38 12.00 -4.67 -1.60
C TYR A 38 10.67 -4.70 -2.33
N CYS A 39 9.65 -3.95 -1.90
CA CYS A 39 8.39 -3.87 -2.66
C CYS A 39 8.58 -3.18 -4.01
N ILE A 40 9.41 -2.13 -4.08
CA ILE A 40 9.77 -1.48 -5.36
C ILE A 40 10.51 -2.48 -6.25
N LEU A 41 11.52 -3.17 -5.72
CA LEU A 41 12.27 -4.18 -6.48
C LEU A 41 11.38 -5.32 -6.98
N MET A 42 10.40 -5.77 -6.19
CA MET A 42 9.41 -6.77 -6.62
C MET A 42 8.52 -6.29 -7.76
N SER A 43 8.29 -4.97 -7.85
CA SER A 43 7.51 -4.37 -8.92
C SER A 43 8.32 -4.22 -10.20
N LEU A 44 9.58 -3.80 -10.09
CA LEU A 44 10.49 -3.62 -11.24
C LEU A 44 11.00 -4.96 -11.79
N HIS A 45 11.20 -5.96 -10.92
CA HIS A 45 11.74 -7.28 -11.28
C HIS A 45 10.82 -8.43 -10.87
N PRO A 46 9.63 -8.60 -11.49
CA PRO A 46 8.69 -9.64 -11.07
C PRO A 46 9.26 -11.07 -11.18
N ILE A 47 9.35 -11.78 -10.05
CA ILE A 47 9.79 -13.19 -10.00
C ILE A 47 8.58 -14.11 -9.78
N LYS A 48 8.44 -15.16 -10.62
CA LYS A 48 7.33 -16.12 -10.51
C LYS A 48 7.45 -17.02 -9.27
N THR A 49 8.62 -17.62 -9.06
CA THR A 49 8.83 -18.62 -8.01
C THR A 49 9.32 -17.99 -6.72
N ASN A 50 8.56 -18.13 -5.63
CA ASN A 50 8.89 -17.59 -4.31
C ASN A 50 9.20 -16.07 -4.29
N PRO A 51 8.32 -15.21 -4.83
CA PRO A 51 8.58 -13.76 -4.94
C PRO A 51 8.81 -13.05 -3.61
N LYS A 52 8.35 -13.63 -2.49
CA LYS A 52 8.53 -13.09 -1.14
C LYS A 52 9.97 -13.15 -0.59
N ARG A 53 10.87 -13.91 -1.25
CA ARG A 53 12.26 -14.11 -0.80
C ARG A 53 13.15 -12.95 -1.26
N VAL A 54 13.46 -12.04 -0.34
CA VAL A 54 14.16 -10.78 -0.63
C VAL A 54 15.58 -10.96 -1.18
N THR A 55 16.27 -12.04 -0.84
CA THR A 55 17.63 -12.32 -1.35
C THR A 55 17.68 -12.50 -2.87
N LYS A 56 16.54 -12.80 -3.52
CA LYS A 56 16.46 -12.90 -4.98
C LYS A 56 16.59 -11.55 -5.68
N TYR A 57 16.41 -10.45 -4.95
CA TYR A 57 16.43 -9.09 -5.48
C TYR A 57 17.73 -8.35 -5.15
N SER A 58 18.66 -8.98 -4.41
CA SER A 58 19.85 -8.32 -3.88
C SER A 58 20.73 -7.67 -4.96
N LYS A 59 20.79 -8.24 -6.16
CA LYS A 59 21.56 -7.71 -7.29
C LYS A 59 21.02 -6.41 -7.89
N TRP A 60 19.79 -6.02 -7.55
CA TRP A 60 19.14 -4.81 -8.06
C TRP A 60 18.95 -3.74 -6.98
N ILE A 61 19.52 -3.93 -5.78
CA ILE A 61 19.34 -3.01 -4.65
C ILE A 61 19.72 -1.58 -5.04
N ASP A 62 20.79 -1.42 -5.81
CA ASP A 62 21.34 -0.11 -6.18
C ASP A 62 20.60 0.57 -7.35
N GLU A 63 19.64 -0.11 -8.01
CA GLU A 63 18.80 0.51 -9.04
C GLU A 63 17.78 1.49 -8.46
N VAL A 64 17.40 1.31 -7.19
CA VAL A 64 16.44 2.18 -6.50
C VAL A 64 17.20 3.24 -5.72
N LYS A 65 17.18 4.47 -6.21
CA LYS A 65 17.85 5.59 -5.59
C LYS A 65 17.06 6.07 -4.37
N MET A 66 17.55 5.75 -3.18
CA MET A 66 16.95 6.19 -1.90
C MET A 66 17.39 7.58 -1.47
N GLY A 67 18.53 8.07 -1.98
CA GLY A 67 19.15 9.32 -1.51
C GLY A 67 19.53 9.22 -0.02
N ASP A 68 19.20 10.28 0.72
CA ASP A 68 19.40 10.40 2.17
C ASP A 68 18.20 9.90 3.00
N VAL A 69 17.20 9.25 2.38
CA VAL A 69 15.99 8.81 3.08
C VAL A 69 16.30 7.57 3.92
N PRO A 70 16.20 7.63 5.26
CA PRO A 70 16.49 6.49 6.11
C PRO A 70 15.34 5.47 6.10
N PHE A 71 15.66 4.24 6.53
CA PHE A 71 14.64 3.25 6.85
C PHE A 71 14.22 3.36 8.33
N PRO A 72 12.93 3.13 8.66
CA PRO A 72 11.81 2.86 7.75
C PRO A 72 11.33 4.12 7.00
N VAL A 73 10.91 3.94 5.75
CA VAL A 73 10.44 5.05 4.89
C VAL A 73 9.07 5.56 5.36
N GLN A 74 9.00 6.84 5.71
CA GLN A 74 7.75 7.53 6.04
C GLN A 74 7.04 8.01 4.77
N LEU A 75 5.71 8.12 4.81
CA LEU A 75 4.88 8.53 3.66
C LEU A 75 5.32 9.89 3.09
N ASN A 76 5.63 10.86 3.96
CA ASN A 76 6.07 12.20 3.56
C ASN A 76 7.45 12.23 2.85
N LYS A 77 8.22 11.15 2.87
CA LYS A 77 9.50 11.03 2.15
C LYS A 77 9.36 10.39 0.77
N ILE A 78 8.20 9.79 0.46
CA ILE A 78 7.94 9.13 -0.83
C ILE A 78 8.14 10.09 -2.02
N PRO A 79 7.64 11.35 -2.00
CA PRO A 79 7.89 12.28 -3.10
C PRO A 79 9.37 12.52 -3.39
N LYS A 80 10.24 12.48 -2.37
CA LYS A 80 11.69 12.62 -2.56
C LYS A 80 12.27 11.43 -3.31
N ILE A 81 11.83 10.21 -2.98
CA ILE A 81 12.25 8.98 -3.66
C ILE A 81 11.74 8.98 -5.11
N GLU A 82 10.49 9.36 -5.35
CA GLU A 82 9.95 9.46 -6.72
C GLU A 82 10.74 10.44 -7.59
N LYS A 83 11.16 11.59 -7.06
CA LYS A 83 11.99 12.55 -7.80
C LYS A 83 13.34 11.99 -8.24
N LEU A 84 13.87 11.00 -7.51
CA LEU A 84 15.16 10.37 -7.82
C LEU A 84 15.04 9.21 -8.81
N ASN A 85 13.83 8.73 -9.13
CA ASN A 85 13.62 7.50 -9.88
C ASN A 85 12.55 7.65 -10.97
N ASP A 86 12.59 6.78 -11.99
CA ASP A 86 11.57 6.78 -13.04
C ASP A 86 10.38 5.84 -12.79
N PHE A 87 9.81 5.93 -11.59
CA PHE A 87 8.56 5.27 -11.23
C PHE A 87 7.69 6.20 -10.41
N SER A 88 6.46 5.77 -10.17
CA SER A 88 5.53 6.42 -9.26
C SER A 88 5.01 5.40 -8.26
N ILE A 89 4.53 5.88 -7.12
CA ILE A 89 4.13 5.08 -5.97
C ILE A 89 2.72 5.46 -5.57
N ASN A 90 1.89 4.45 -5.36
CA ASN A 90 0.63 4.58 -4.64
C ASN A 90 0.73 3.76 -3.35
N VAL A 91 0.31 4.32 -2.24
CA VAL A 91 0.25 3.63 -0.94
C VAL A 91 -1.20 3.60 -0.48
N PHE A 92 -1.67 2.41 -0.13
CA PHE A 92 -3.00 2.16 0.42
C PHE A 92 -2.89 1.65 1.86
N SER A 93 -3.93 1.87 2.65
CA SER A 93 -4.14 1.18 3.93
C SER A 93 -5.31 0.19 3.81
N PHE A 94 -5.46 -0.65 4.82
CA PHE A 94 -6.60 -1.55 4.99
C PHE A 94 -7.03 -1.59 6.46
N GLU A 95 -8.16 -0.96 6.77
CA GLU A 95 -8.76 -0.90 8.11
C GLU A 95 -10.25 -1.23 7.98
N ASP A 96 -10.83 -1.92 8.96
CA ASP A 96 -12.28 -2.21 9.02
C ASP A 96 -12.87 -2.87 7.76
N ASN A 97 -12.05 -3.64 7.05
CA ASN A 97 -12.36 -4.27 5.75
C ASN A 97 -12.50 -3.32 4.56
N GLU A 98 -12.04 -2.08 4.69
CA GLU A 98 -12.03 -1.10 3.63
C GLU A 98 -10.61 -0.70 3.24
N TYR A 99 -10.41 -0.51 1.94
CA TYR A 99 -9.17 0.07 1.42
C TYR A 99 -9.34 1.58 1.28
N PHE A 100 -8.29 2.31 1.60
CA PHE A 100 -8.24 3.75 1.30
C PHE A 100 -6.82 4.16 0.92
N PRO A 101 -6.68 5.15 0.02
CA PRO A 101 -5.38 5.65 -0.38
C PRO A 101 -4.79 6.54 0.73
N LEU A 102 -3.52 6.29 1.06
CA LEU A 102 -2.69 7.13 1.94
C LEU A 102 -1.83 8.10 1.15
N TYR A 103 -1.38 7.68 -0.03
CA TYR A 103 -0.56 8.47 -0.94
C TYR A 103 -0.81 7.98 -2.36
N VAL A 104 -1.02 8.89 -3.30
CA VAL A 104 -1.15 8.55 -4.73
C VAL A 104 -0.32 9.57 -5.48
N SER A 105 0.63 9.08 -6.26
CA SER A 105 1.49 9.94 -7.06
C SER A 105 0.69 10.71 -8.11
N ASP A 106 1.10 11.95 -8.35
CA ASP A 106 0.61 12.75 -9.47
C ASP A 106 1.42 12.51 -10.75
N LYS A 107 2.49 11.71 -10.69
CA LYS A 107 3.36 11.43 -11.84
C LYS A 107 2.64 10.52 -12.85
N VAL A 108 2.39 11.06 -14.04
CA VAL A 108 1.74 10.36 -15.16
C VAL A 108 2.79 9.64 -16.03
N GLY A 109 2.42 8.51 -16.63
CA GLY A 109 3.25 7.83 -17.65
C GLY A 109 4.42 7.00 -17.10
N ALA A 110 4.63 7.00 -15.79
CA ALA A 110 5.66 6.21 -15.14
C ALA A 110 5.18 4.79 -14.80
N HIS A 111 6.12 3.88 -14.54
CA HIS A 111 5.77 2.59 -13.93
C HIS A 111 5.15 2.80 -12.55
N HIS A 112 3.90 2.37 -12.37
CA HIS A 112 3.16 2.57 -11.13
C HIS A 112 3.37 1.41 -10.15
N VAL A 113 4.09 1.67 -9.05
CA VAL A 113 4.29 0.76 -7.93
C VAL A 113 3.16 0.94 -6.93
N ASN A 114 2.34 -0.10 -6.74
CA ASN A 114 1.26 -0.07 -5.75
C ASN A 114 1.70 -0.79 -4.47
N LEU A 115 1.66 -0.10 -3.34
CA LEU A 115 2.07 -0.55 -2.03
C LEU A 115 0.88 -0.53 -1.07
N MET A 116 0.89 -1.40 -0.08
CA MET A 116 0.02 -1.29 1.09
C MET A 116 0.86 -1.11 2.34
N LEU A 117 0.50 -0.13 3.15
CA LEU A 117 1.08 0.10 4.47
C LEU A 117 0.23 -0.62 5.50
N LEU A 118 0.86 -1.52 6.26
CA LEU A 118 0.22 -2.23 7.36
C LEU A 118 0.85 -1.76 8.66
N GLU A 119 0.00 -1.44 9.64
CA GLU A 119 0.44 -1.11 11.00
C GLU A 119 0.21 -2.30 11.93
N LYS A 120 1.23 -2.66 12.71
CA LYS A 120 1.08 -3.66 13.79
C LYS A 120 1.96 -3.31 14.97
N LYS A 121 1.35 -3.09 16.13
CA LYS A 121 2.04 -2.76 17.40
C LYS A 121 2.99 -1.55 17.24
N GLY A 122 2.51 -0.47 16.62
CA GLY A 122 3.28 0.76 16.39
C GLY A 122 4.41 0.62 15.36
N LYS A 123 4.41 -0.46 14.56
CA LYS A 123 5.39 -0.67 13.50
C LYS A 123 4.70 -0.71 12.14
N ASN A 124 5.28 0.05 11.22
CA ASN A 124 4.87 0.11 9.82
C ASN A 124 5.58 -0.95 8.98
N HIS A 125 4.84 -1.60 8.09
CA HIS A 125 5.38 -2.58 7.15
C HIS A 125 4.71 -2.45 5.79
N TYR A 126 5.53 -2.21 4.77
CA TYR A 126 5.06 -2.15 3.39
C TYR A 126 4.97 -3.55 2.78
N VAL A 127 3.90 -3.79 2.04
CA VAL A 127 3.72 -4.98 1.20
C VAL A 127 3.39 -4.56 -0.24
N TYR A 128 3.78 -5.38 -1.20
CA TYR A 128 3.63 -5.07 -2.62
C TYR A 128 2.26 -5.54 -3.13
N ILE A 129 1.48 -4.65 -3.73
CA ILE A 129 0.24 -4.97 -4.42
C ILE A 129 0.56 -5.23 -5.89
N LYS A 130 0.79 -6.51 -6.24
CA LYS A 130 1.09 -6.91 -7.64
C LYS A 130 -0.10 -6.79 -8.60
N ASN A 131 -1.32 -6.71 -8.08
CA ASN A 131 -2.52 -6.52 -8.90
C ASN A 131 -3.60 -5.76 -8.12
N LEU A 132 -3.62 -4.43 -8.28
CA LEU A 132 -4.57 -3.54 -7.61
C LEU A 132 -6.03 -3.90 -7.94
N ASN A 133 -6.33 -4.16 -9.21
CA ASN A 133 -7.69 -4.47 -9.64
C ASN A 133 -8.23 -5.75 -9.00
N ARG A 134 -7.40 -6.81 -8.93
CA ARG A 134 -7.76 -8.07 -8.26
C ARG A 134 -7.96 -7.85 -6.76
N MET A 135 -7.12 -7.04 -6.13
CA MET A 135 -7.24 -6.73 -4.71
C MET A 135 -8.57 -6.03 -4.38
N LEU A 136 -8.94 -5.02 -5.14
CA LEU A 136 -10.17 -4.25 -4.93
C LEU A 136 -11.41 -5.06 -5.31
N ASN A 137 -11.34 -5.83 -6.40
CA ASN A 137 -12.46 -6.65 -6.85
C ASN A 137 -12.80 -7.79 -5.88
N ALA A 138 -11.84 -8.26 -5.08
CA ALA A 138 -12.04 -9.30 -4.06
C ALA A 138 -12.99 -8.88 -2.92
N LEU A 139 -13.28 -7.59 -2.75
CA LEU A 139 -14.30 -7.10 -1.82
C LEU A 139 -15.70 -7.06 -2.43
N THR A 140 -15.84 -7.43 -3.70
CA THR A 140 -17.11 -7.34 -4.45
C THR A 140 -17.59 -8.71 -4.88
N LYS A 141 -18.89 -8.83 -5.19
CA LYS A 141 -19.46 -10.05 -5.80
C LYS A 141 -19.22 -10.15 -7.32
N HIS A 142 -18.49 -9.20 -7.90
CA HIS A 142 -18.33 -9.10 -9.34
C HIS A 142 -17.18 -9.99 -9.84
N ASN A 143 -17.43 -10.77 -10.90
CA ASN A 143 -16.45 -11.74 -11.43
C ASN A 143 -15.79 -11.30 -12.75
N GLY A 144 -16.23 -10.18 -13.32
CA GLY A 144 -15.67 -9.64 -14.55
C GLY A 144 -14.37 -8.84 -14.34
N LYS A 145 -13.67 -8.58 -15.45
CA LYS A 145 -12.48 -7.72 -15.46
C LYS A 145 -12.86 -6.28 -15.11
N CYS A 146 -12.15 -5.69 -14.16
CA CYS A 146 -12.37 -4.32 -13.71
C CYS A 146 -11.07 -3.52 -13.67
N PHE A 147 -11.21 -2.21 -13.71
CA PHE A 147 -10.13 -1.24 -13.62
C PHE A 147 -10.48 -0.20 -12.57
N TYR A 148 -9.56 0.07 -11.66
CA TYR A 148 -9.82 0.96 -10.54
C TYR A 148 -8.95 2.20 -10.62
N CYS A 149 -9.53 3.36 -10.29
CA CYS A 149 -8.77 4.58 -10.09
C CYS A 149 -8.00 4.49 -8.75
N PRO A 150 -6.66 4.64 -8.73
CA PRO A 150 -5.91 4.56 -7.48
C PRO A 150 -6.26 5.70 -6.50
N ARG A 151 -6.79 6.83 -6.98
CA ARG A 151 -7.12 8.01 -6.17
C ARG A 151 -8.45 7.93 -5.45
N CYS A 152 -9.50 7.49 -6.13
CA CYS A 152 -10.86 7.45 -5.57
C CYS A 152 -11.40 6.03 -5.39
N LEU A 153 -10.64 5.01 -5.83
CA LEU A 153 -11.03 3.60 -5.83
C LEU A 153 -12.33 3.30 -6.60
N HIS A 154 -12.78 4.22 -7.47
CA HIS A 154 -13.92 3.98 -8.33
C HIS A 154 -13.60 2.93 -9.39
N ARG A 155 -14.58 2.06 -9.64
CA ARG A 155 -14.48 0.91 -10.54
C ARG A 155 -14.98 1.27 -11.94
N PHE A 156 -14.24 0.88 -12.96
CA PHE A 156 -14.56 1.03 -14.36
C PHE A 156 -14.54 -0.31 -15.07
N SER A 157 -15.41 -0.47 -16.07
CA SER A 157 -15.51 -1.69 -16.88
C SER A 157 -14.36 -1.82 -17.88
N ASN A 158 -13.71 -0.72 -18.28
CA ASN A 158 -12.59 -0.74 -19.21
C ASN A 158 -11.56 0.38 -18.93
N LYS A 159 -10.35 0.22 -19.50
CA LYS A 159 -9.24 1.18 -19.34
C LYS A 159 -9.53 2.56 -19.90
N ARG A 160 -10.32 2.66 -20.98
CA ARG A 160 -10.66 3.96 -21.61
C ARG A 160 -11.47 4.82 -20.66
N LEU A 161 -12.49 4.24 -20.03
CA LEU A 161 -13.30 4.96 -19.03
C LEU A 161 -12.48 5.39 -17.83
N LEU A 162 -11.59 4.52 -17.33
CA LEU A 162 -10.65 4.89 -16.26
C LEU A 162 -9.76 6.06 -16.69
N LYS A 163 -9.20 6.03 -17.91
CA LYS A 163 -8.32 7.10 -18.43
C LYS A 163 -9.07 8.43 -18.51
N ASN A 164 -10.30 8.43 -19.02
CA ASN A 164 -11.14 9.63 -19.09
C ASN A 164 -11.41 10.20 -17.70
N HIS A 165 -11.70 9.33 -16.73
CA HIS A 165 -11.93 9.74 -15.35
C HIS A 165 -10.68 10.27 -14.64
N ALA A 166 -9.50 9.70 -14.89
CA ALA A 166 -8.29 9.98 -14.12
C ALA A 166 -7.91 11.47 -14.14
N ASN A 167 -8.09 12.14 -15.28
CA ASN A 167 -7.81 13.57 -15.45
C ASN A 167 -8.70 14.42 -14.52
N ASP A 168 -10.00 14.19 -14.55
CA ASP A 168 -10.96 14.93 -13.72
C ASP A 168 -10.80 14.59 -12.23
N CYS A 169 -10.50 13.32 -11.93
CA CYS A 169 -10.33 12.84 -10.56
C CYS A 169 -9.14 13.50 -9.86
N ALA A 170 -8.03 13.70 -10.57
CA ALA A 170 -6.86 14.38 -10.04
C ALA A 170 -7.17 15.82 -9.61
N MET A 171 -8.05 16.52 -10.33
CA MET A 171 -8.42 17.89 -10.01
C MET A 171 -9.46 18.02 -8.88
N ARG A 172 -10.35 17.02 -8.72
CA ARG A 172 -11.55 17.13 -7.86
C ARG A 172 -11.49 16.37 -6.54
N SER A 173 -10.57 15.41 -6.39
CA SER A 173 -10.50 14.57 -5.20
C SER A 173 -9.17 14.78 -4.47
N PRO A 174 -9.09 15.70 -3.50
CA PRO A 174 -7.97 15.68 -2.57
C PRO A 174 -7.97 14.30 -1.91
N LEU A 175 -6.81 13.66 -1.85
CA LEU A 175 -6.64 12.42 -1.11
C LEU A 175 -7.21 12.66 0.29
N ARG A 176 -8.17 11.82 0.72
CA ARG A 176 -8.60 11.82 2.12
C ARG A 176 -7.43 11.29 2.95
N LEU A 177 -6.48 12.17 3.25
CA LEU A 177 -5.45 11.91 4.24
C LEU A 177 -6.19 11.77 5.57
N LYS A 178 -6.38 10.53 6.05
CA LYS A 178 -6.59 10.35 7.49
C LYS A 178 -5.30 10.86 8.16
N PRO A 179 -5.36 11.82 9.10
CA PRO A 179 -4.16 12.31 9.77
C PRO A 179 -3.42 11.15 10.41
N THR A 180 -2.26 10.79 9.86
CA THR A 180 -1.41 9.75 10.43
C THR A 180 -0.63 10.33 11.61
N THR A 181 -1.30 10.53 12.74
CA THR A 181 -0.65 10.70 14.05
C THR A 181 -1.55 10.19 15.17
N ILE A 182 -0.98 9.28 15.94
CA ILE A 182 -1.47 8.68 17.18
C ILE A 182 -2.03 9.75 18.13
N LYS A 183 -3.30 9.58 18.54
CA LYS A 183 -3.86 9.69 19.91
C LYS A 183 -5.39 9.87 19.81
N HIS A 184 -6.09 9.24 20.74
CA HIS A 184 -7.54 9.36 21.01
C HIS A 184 -8.28 10.49 20.28
N PHE A 185 -9.31 10.13 19.51
CA PHE A 185 -10.45 11.01 19.31
C PHE A 185 -11.74 10.23 19.54
N ASN A 186 -11.95 9.87 20.81
CA ASN A 186 -13.31 9.91 21.34
C ASN A 186 -13.71 11.38 21.36
N LEU A 187 -14.75 11.70 20.60
CA LEU A 187 -15.71 12.83 20.70
C LEU A 187 -16.04 13.37 19.31
N ARG A 188 -17.08 12.79 18.71
CA ARG A 188 -18.26 13.46 18.14
C ARG A 188 -18.92 12.56 17.09
N ILE A 189 -19.58 11.53 17.58
CA ILE A 189 -20.91 11.23 17.07
C ILE A 189 -21.85 11.61 18.21
N GLY A 190 -22.21 12.88 18.25
CA GLY A 190 -23.32 13.31 19.06
C GLY A 190 -24.55 12.59 18.53
N SER A 191 -25.13 11.73 19.37
CA SER A 191 -26.57 11.52 19.48
C SER A 191 -27.37 11.80 18.19
N THR A 192 -27.53 10.79 17.35
CA THR A 192 -28.65 10.73 16.41
C THR A 192 -29.24 9.33 16.35
N LEU A 193 -29.49 8.75 17.52
CA LEU A 193 -30.27 7.51 17.67
C LEU A 193 -31.27 7.53 18.86
N GLU A 194 -31.69 8.72 19.33
CA GLU A 194 -32.80 8.84 20.29
C GLU A 194 -33.80 9.95 19.89
N LYS A 195 -34.46 9.77 18.73
CA LYS A 195 -35.70 10.51 18.41
C LYS A 195 -36.82 9.67 17.79
N TYR A 196 -36.74 8.35 17.90
CA TYR A 196 -37.87 7.47 17.57
C TYR A 196 -38.03 6.41 18.65
N LYS A 197 -38.60 6.82 19.78
CA LYS A 197 -39.31 6.00 20.77
C LYS A 197 -39.95 6.96 21.77
N GLU A 198 -41.10 7.51 21.39
CA GLU A 198 -42.22 7.91 22.25
C GLU A 198 -43.23 8.70 21.40
N SER A 199 -44.14 7.96 20.78
CA SER A 199 -45.53 8.30 20.43
C SER A 199 -46.22 7.01 20.00
#